data_AF-A0A835QGL2-F1
#
_entry.id   AF-A0A835QGL2-F1
#
_cell.length_a   1.000
_cell.length_b   1.000
_cell.length_c   1.000
_cell.angle_alpha   90.00
_cell.angle_beta   90.00
_cell.angle_gamma   90.00
#
_symmetry.space_group_name_H-M   'P 1'
#
loop_
_entity.id
_entity.type
_entity.pdbx_description
1 polymer ?
#
loop_
_entity_poly.entity_id
_entity_poly.type
_entity_poly.pdbx_seq_one_letter_code
_entity_poly.pdbx_strand_id
1 'polypeptide(L)'
;MECSLPLPLRGISVSVLFSGDPFQASNLRLRRMLVGFRPSRCQKMFVGGLGEASPEAKAAKNLQHFFTFVALKIVLAQLQSYNREAYDELIDFASHNSLSDGDEFCRRLMRESSRHKGLALRILEVRSAYSKRDFEWDNLKKLAFKMVDESNTRLMKEYVLETSRIEEVEEDQ
;
A
#
# COMPACT_ATOMS: atom_id res chain seq x y z
N MET A 1 -10.44 2.67 52.51
CA MET A 1 -9.88 1.30 52.50
C MET A 1 -8.81 1.28 51.43
N GLU A 2 -7.71 1.99 51.68
CA GLU A 2 -6.44 1.45 52.24
C GLU A 2 -5.77 0.50 51.22
N CYS A 3 -4.79 1.01 50.47
CA CYS A 3 -3.34 0.87 50.73
C CYS A 3 -2.85 -0.56 50.40
N SER A 4 -1.82 -0.78 49.57
CA SER A 4 -0.44 -0.45 49.94
C SER A 4 0.52 -0.68 48.77
N LEU A 5 1.48 0.25 48.63
CA LEU A 5 2.79 0.04 47.99
C LEU A 5 3.69 -0.81 48.92
N PRO A 6 4.78 -1.37 48.39
CA PRO A 6 6.05 -1.19 49.08
C PRO A 6 7.21 -0.78 48.16
N LEU A 7 7.98 0.23 48.60
CA LEU A 7 9.39 0.48 48.28
C LEU A 7 10.24 0.01 49.49
N PRO A 8 11.57 0.24 49.54
CA PRO A 8 12.64 -0.50 48.86
C PRO A 8 13.64 -1.09 49.89
N LEU A 9 14.48 -2.07 49.51
CA LEU A 9 15.63 -2.47 50.33
C LEU A 9 16.95 -1.98 49.72
N ARG A 10 17.67 -1.22 50.56
CA ARG A 10 19.05 -0.74 50.42
C ARG A 10 20.06 -1.85 50.65
N GLY A 11 21.25 -1.66 50.08
CA GLY A 11 22.51 -2.37 50.38
C GLY A 11 23.10 -2.88 49.06
N ILE A 12 24.31 -2.53 48.63
CA ILE A 12 25.56 -2.42 49.38
C ILE A 12 26.45 -1.37 48.70
N SER A 13 27.14 -0.57 49.51
CA SER A 13 28.21 0.34 49.13
C SER A 13 29.50 -0.45 48.94
N VAL A 14 30.14 -0.33 47.77
CA VAL A 14 31.56 -0.66 47.61
C VAL A 14 32.22 0.52 46.91
N SER A 15 32.85 1.36 47.73
CA SER A 15 33.80 2.37 47.32
C SER A 15 35.11 1.71 46.92
N VAL A 16 35.49 1.81 45.64
CA VAL A 16 36.87 1.56 45.19
C VAL A 16 37.47 2.89 44.73
N LEU A 17 38.67 3.15 45.23
CA LEU A 17 39.45 4.37 45.15
C LEU A 17 40.01 4.64 43.75
N PHE A 18 40.11 5.94 43.48
CA PHE A 18 40.86 6.68 42.47
C PHE A 18 42.09 5.99 41.86
N SER A 19 42.26 6.18 40.54
CA SER A 19 43.49 6.73 39.93
C SER A 19 43.14 7.31 38.57
N GLY A 20 43.58 8.56 38.33
CA GLY A 20 43.20 9.35 37.16
C GLY A 20 44.12 9.15 35.96
N ASP A 21 43.62 9.57 34.80
CA ASP A 21 44.38 10.37 33.82
C ASP A 21 43.41 11.16 32.91
N PRO A 22 43.80 12.34 32.38
CA PRO A 22 42.85 13.36 31.97
C PRO A 22 43.02 13.74 30.49
N PHE A 23 42.50 12.98 29.52
CA PHE A 23 42.48 13.45 28.12
C PHE A 23 41.39 12.76 27.29
N GLN A 24 40.22 13.39 27.15
CA GLN A 24 39.43 13.52 25.90
C GLN A 24 38.08 14.18 26.19
N ALA A 25 38.09 15.49 26.31
CA ALA A 25 36.90 16.30 26.15
C ALA A 25 36.84 16.80 24.70
N SER A 26 36.03 16.14 23.87
CA SER A 26 35.28 16.77 22.76
C SER A 26 34.55 15.71 21.94
N ASN A 27 33.30 16.01 21.57
CA ASN A 27 32.46 15.30 20.58
C ASN A 27 31.47 14.23 21.05
N LEU A 28 30.90 14.33 22.25
CA LEU A 28 29.66 13.60 22.61
C LEU A 28 28.41 14.48 22.77
N ARG A 29 28.50 15.78 22.44
CA ARG A 29 27.37 16.73 22.56
C ARG A 29 26.49 16.91 21.32
N LEU A 30 26.80 16.26 20.18
CA LEU A 30 25.91 16.29 19.01
C LEU A 30 25.05 15.03 18.82
N ARG A 31 25.19 14.01 19.67
CA ARG A 31 24.41 12.76 19.53
C ARG A 31 23.13 12.69 20.37
N ARG A 32 22.71 13.80 20.99
CA ARG A 32 21.59 13.81 21.95
C ARG A 32 20.37 14.64 21.56
N MET A 33 20.30 15.16 20.33
CA MET A 33 19.12 15.88 19.83
C MET A 33 18.24 15.07 18.86
N LEU A 34 18.51 13.78 18.66
CA LEU A 34 17.63 12.86 17.92
C LEU A 34 17.05 11.76 18.83
N VAL A 35 17.09 11.97 20.15
CA VAL A 35 16.49 11.05 21.12
C VAL A 35 14.99 11.32 21.19
N GLY A 36 14.23 10.50 20.49
CA GLY A 36 12.89 10.16 20.94
C GLY A 36 11.75 10.94 20.29
N PHE A 37 11.71 11.03 18.96
CA PHE A 37 10.40 10.96 18.32
C PHE A 37 9.88 9.54 18.50
N ARG A 38 9.30 9.24 19.68
CA ARG A 38 8.37 8.13 19.78
C ARG A 38 7.27 8.48 18.79
N PRO A 39 6.99 7.68 17.74
CA PRO A 39 5.84 7.93 16.91
C PRO A 39 4.67 8.04 17.87
N SER A 40 4.04 9.21 17.91
CA SER A 40 2.77 9.39 18.61
C SER A 40 1.94 8.17 18.27
N ARG A 41 1.37 7.46 19.26
CA ARG A 41 0.42 6.37 18.97
C ARG A 41 -0.65 7.00 18.10
N CYS A 42 -0.51 6.87 16.77
CA CYS A 42 -1.41 7.50 15.82
C CYS A 42 -2.74 6.84 16.09
N GLN A 43 -3.62 7.56 16.76
CA GLN A 43 -5.02 7.19 16.83
C GLN A 43 -5.50 7.09 15.38
N LYS A 44 -6.45 6.19 15.11
CA LYS A 44 -7.03 6.02 13.78
C LYS A 44 -7.41 7.41 13.25
N MET A 45 -6.80 7.83 12.14
CA MET A 45 -7.00 9.17 11.61
C MET A 45 -8.44 9.32 11.14
N PHE A 46 -9.09 10.41 11.56
CA PHE A 46 -10.41 10.76 11.07
C PHE A 46 -10.31 11.28 9.64
N VAL A 47 -11.08 10.68 8.73
CA VAL A 47 -11.19 11.13 7.34
C VAL A 47 -12.48 11.94 7.21
N GLY A 48 -12.37 13.27 7.26
CA GLY A 48 -13.50 14.16 7.00
C GLY A 48 -13.81 14.25 5.50
N GLY A 49 -15.09 14.37 5.14
CA GLY A 49 -15.51 14.74 3.78
C GLY A 49 -15.81 13.62 2.78
N LEU A 50 -15.70 12.33 3.16
CA LEU A 50 -16.20 11.22 2.33
C LEU A 50 -17.66 10.88 2.71
N GLY A 51 -18.62 11.65 2.22
CA GLY A 51 -20.04 11.55 2.59
C GLY A 51 -20.81 10.33 2.06
N GLU A 52 -20.26 9.53 1.14
CA GLU A 52 -20.99 8.43 0.48
C GLU A 52 -20.47 7.03 0.83
N ALA A 53 -19.17 6.86 1.06
CA ALA A 53 -18.55 5.57 1.38
C ALA A 53 -17.20 5.76 2.08
N SER A 54 -16.78 4.78 2.89
CA SER A 54 -15.43 4.81 3.48
C SER A 54 -14.35 4.75 2.39
N PRO A 55 -13.16 5.36 2.61
CA PRO A 55 -12.04 5.26 1.68
C PRO A 55 -11.69 3.80 1.36
N GLU A 56 -11.81 2.91 2.36
CA GLU A 56 -11.60 1.48 2.22
C GLU A 56 -12.65 0.84 1.30
N ALA A 57 -13.93 1.23 1.40
CA ALA A 57 -14.97 0.73 0.49
C ALA A 57 -14.73 1.19 -0.96
N LYS A 58 -14.27 2.44 -1.15
CA LYS A 58 -13.91 2.95 -2.49
C LYS A 58 -12.72 2.20 -3.08
N ALA A 59 -11.68 1.93 -2.28
CA ALA A 59 -10.54 1.13 -2.70
C ALA A 59 -10.96 -0.32 -3.02
N ALA A 60 -11.81 -0.93 -2.18
CA ALA A 60 -12.32 -2.28 -2.41
C ALA A 60 -13.13 -2.38 -3.71
N LYS A 61 -13.96 -1.38 -4.04
CA LYS A 61 -14.69 -1.33 -5.30
C LYS A 61 -13.76 -1.27 -6.51
N ASN A 62 -12.68 -0.47 -6.44
CA ASN A 62 -11.69 -0.45 -7.51
C ASN A 62 -10.97 -1.80 -7.67
N LEU A 63 -10.64 -2.47 -6.57
CA LEU A 63 -10.06 -3.81 -6.60
C LEU A 63 -11.02 -4.84 -7.21
N GLN A 64 -12.32 -4.74 -6.94
CA GLN A 64 -13.33 -5.61 -7.55
C GLN A 64 -13.34 -5.49 -9.08
N HIS A 65 -13.31 -4.26 -9.61
CA HIS A 65 -13.23 -4.03 -11.05
C HIS A 65 -11.90 -4.56 -11.61
N PHE A 66 -10.79 -4.32 -10.92
CA PHE A 66 -9.47 -4.84 -11.30
C PHE A 66 -9.43 -6.37 -11.34
N PHE A 67 -10.02 -7.08 -10.38
CA PHE A 67 -10.08 -8.54 -10.40
C PHE A 67 -10.91 -9.09 -11.56
N THR A 68 -11.91 -8.34 -12.03
CA THR A 68 -12.66 -8.73 -13.22
C THR A 68 -11.80 -8.64 -14.48
N PHE A 69 -10.97 -7.59 -14.60
CA PHE A 69 -9.97 -7.49 -15.67
C PHE A 69 -8.94 -8.62 -15.60
N VAL A 70 -8.38 -8.90 -14.42
CA VAL A 70 -7.41 -10.00 -14.25
C VAL A 70 -8.03 -11.35 -14.60
N ALA A 71 -9.25 -11.62 -14.14
CA ALA A 71 -9.96 -12.86 -14.46
C ALA A 71 -10.22 -13.01 -15.96
N LEU A 72 -10.58 -11.93 -16.66
CA LEU A 72 -10.71 -11.95 -18.12
C LEU A 72 -9.38 -12.35 -18.79
N LYS A 73 -8.24 -11.79 -18.35
CA LYS A 73 -6.93 -12.14 -18.90
C LYS A 73 -6.55 -13.60 -18.65
N ILE A 74 -6.84 -14.13 -17.46
CA ILE A 74 -6.62 -15.54 -17.12
C ILE A 74 -7.47 -16.44 -18.03
N VAL A 75 -8.76 -16.13 -18.20
CA VAL A 75 -9.67 -16.93 -19.04
C VAL A 75 -9.24 -16.87 -20.51
N LEU A 76 -8.86 -15.70 -21.02
CA LEU A 76 -8.33 -15.56 -22.38
C LEU A 76 -7.09 -16.42 -22.60
N ALA A 77 -6.14 -16.42 -21.65
CA ALA A 77 -4.96 -17.27 -21.74
C ALA A 77 -5.30 -18.76 -21.74
N GLN A 78 -6.31 -19.18 -20.98
CA GLN A 78 -6.81 -20.57 -20.97
C GLN A 78 -7.47 -20.96 -22.30
N LEU A 79 -8.27 -20.05 -22.89
CA LEU A 79 -8.98 -20.31 -24.14
C LEU A 79 -8.06 -20.37 -25.34
N GLN A 80 -6.95 -19.63 -25.34
CA GLN A 80 -6.00 -19.59 -26.46
C GLN A 80 -5.49 -20.99 -26.84
N SER A 81 -5.31 -21.89 -25.88
CA SER A 81 -4.86 -23.28 -26.11
C SER A 81 -6.00 -24.30 -26.15
N TYR A 82 -7.09 -24.06 -25.42
CA TYR A 82 -8.18 -25.03 -25.27
C TYR A 82 -9.28 -24.86 -26.33
N ASN A 83 -9.68 -23.63 -26.64
CA ASN A 83 -10.75 -23.32 -27.58
C ASN A 83 -10.55 -21.93 -28.20
N ARG A 84 -9.96 -21.92 -29.41
CA ARG A 84 -9.61 -20.69 -30.13
C ARG A 84 -10.81 -19.88 -30.61
N GLU A 85 -11.91 -20.53 -30.99
CA GLU A 85 -13.12 -19.83 -31.44
C GLU A 85 -13.73 -18.99 -30.30
N ALA A 86 -13.83 -19.57 -29.10
CA ALA A 86 -14.32 -18.85 -27.93
C ALA A 86 -13.35 -17.74 -27.47
N TYR A 87 -12.05 -17.89 -27.74
CA TYR A 87 -11.07 -16.83 -27.51
C TYR A 87 -11.32 -15.63 -28.42
N ASP A 88 -11.49 -15.86 -29.72
CA ASP A 88 -11.71 -14.80 -30.71
C ASP A 88 -13.03 -14.06 -30.40
N GLU A 89 -14.12 -14.78 -30.09
CA GLU A 89 -15.40 -14.19 -29.66
C GLU A 89 -15.26 -13.30 -28.41
N LEU A 90 -14.49 -13.75 -27.41
CA LEU A 90 -14.33 -13.01 -26.16
C LEU A 90 -13.46 -11.76 -26.33
N ILE A 91 -12.44 -11.83 -27.19
CA ILE A 91 -11.62 -10.67 -27.58
C ILE A 91 -12.48 -9.65 -28.34
N ASP A 92 -13.26 -10.12 -29.31
CA ASP A 92 -14.13 -9.26 -30.11
C ASP A 92 -15.17 -8.59 -29.19
N PHE A 93 -15.80 -9.32 -28.28
CA PHE A 93 -16.70 -8.72 -27.29
C PHE A 93 -15.98 -7.70 -26.41
N ALA A 94 -14.78 -8.01 -25.90
CA ALA A 94 -14.03 -7.11 -25.04
C ALA A 94 -13.53 -5.83 -25.74
N SER A 95 -13.36 -5.85 -27.05
CA SER A 95 -12.99 -4.64 -27.81
C SER A 95 -14.13 -3.62 -27.92
N HIS A 96 -15.38 -4.08 -27.93
CA HIS A 96 -16.58 -3.23 -28.01
C HIS A 96 -17.16 -2.83 -26.65
N ASN A 97 -16.70 -3.47 -25.57
CA ASN A 97 -17.22 -3.29 -24.21
C ASN A 97 -16.12 -2.87 -23.24
N SER A 98 -16.24 -1.66 -22.68
CA SER A 98 -15.28 -1.14 -21.70
C SER A 98 -15.28 -1.96 -20.41
N LEU A 99 -14.08 -2.25 -19.89
CA LEU A 99 -13.86 -2.95 -18.61
C LEU A 99 -13.78 -2.02 -17.39
N SER A 100 -14.22 -0.77 -17.50
CA SER A 100 -14.20 0.18 -16.38
C SER A 100 -15.11 -0.27 -15.24
N ASP A 101 -16.30 -0.76 -15.58
CA ASP A 101 -17.22 -1.42 -14.66
C ASP A 101 -17.30 -2.91 -14.97
N GLY A 102 -16.55 -3.69 -14.17
CA GLY A 102 -16.52 -5.15 -14.29
C GLY A 102 -17.89 -5.83 -14.13
N ASP A 103 -18.80 -5.29 -13.32
CA ASP A 103 -20.11 -5.93 -13.13
C ASP A 103 -21.06 -5.64 -14.30
N GLU A 104 -21.02 -4.44 -14.88
CA GLU A 104 -21.73 -4.14 -16.14
C GLU A 104 -21.17 -4.98 -17.28
N PHE A 105 -19.85 -5.14 -17.38
CA PHE A 105 -19.22 -6.00 -18.37
C PHE A 105 -19.75 -7.44 -18.30
N CYS A 106 -19.74 -8.06 -17.11
CA CYS A 106 -20.26 -9.41 -16.92
C CYS A 106 -21.77 -9.49 -17.23
N ARG A 107 -22.55 -8.47 -16.86
CA ARG A 107 -23.98 -8.40 -17.12
C ARG A 107 -24.29 -8.38 -18.62
N ARG A 108 -23.53 -7.61 -19.41
CA ARG A 108 -23.67 -7.55 -20.87
C ARG A 108 -23.24 -8.87 -21.51
N LEU A 109 -22.10 -9.42 -21.09
CA LEU A 109 -21.58 -10.69 -21.60
C LEU A 109 -22.58 -11.84 -21.40
N MET A 110 -23.26 -11.89 -20.25
CA MET A 110 -24.29 -12.90 -19.99
C MET A 110 -25.53 -12.82 -20.88
N ARG A 111 -25.79 -11.66 -21.48
CA ARG A 111 -26.99 -11.41 -22.31
C ARG A 111 -26.73 -11.56 -23.80
N GLU A 112 -25.47 -11.59 -24.23
CA GLU A 112 -25.07 -11.65 -25.64
C GLU A 112 -25.47 -12.98 -26.30
N SER A 113 -25.06 -14.11 -25.69
CA SER A 113 -25.44 -15.45 -26.17
C SER A 113 -25.31 -16.50 -25.05
N SER A 114 -25.82 -17.72 -25.28
CA SER A 114 -25.65 -18.84 -24.35
C SER A 114 -24.17 -19.23 -24.16
N ARG A 115 -23.35 -19.12 -25.21
CA ARG A 115 -21.89 -19.34 -25.15
C ARG A 115 -21.22 -18.26 -24.29
N HIS A 116 -21.53 -16.99 -24.54
CA HIS A 116 -21.01 -15.87 -23.76
C HIS A 116 -21.45 -15.93 -22.28
N LYS A 117 -22.66 -16.41 -22.00
CA LYS A 117 -23.11 -16.69 -20.63
C LYS A 117 -22.19 -17.70 -19.92
N GLY A 118 -21.78 -18.77 -20.60
CA GLY A 118 -20.82 -19.73 -20.05
C GLY A 118 -19.47 -19.08 -19.73
N LEU A 119 -18.96 -18.24 -20.64
CA LEU A 119 -17.71 -17.48 -20.44
C LEU A 119 -17.82 -16.49 -19.27
N ALA A 120 -18.95 -15.80 -19.13
CA ALA A 120 -19.19 -14.89 -18.02
C ALA A 120 -19.18 -15.61 -16.67
N LEU A 121 -19.85 -16.76 -16.58
CA LEU A 121 -19.83 -17.59 -15.36
C LEU A 121 -18.41 -18.02 -15.01
N ARG A 122 -17.62 -18.41 -16.02
CA ARG A 122 -16.21 -18.76 -15.82
C ARG A 122 -15.40 -17.58 -15.27
N ILE A 123 -15.60 -16.38 -15.79
CA ILE A 123 -14.95 -15.16 -15.28
C ILE A 123 -15.36 -14.88 -13.82
N LEU A 124 -16.63 -15.08 -13.47
CA LEU A 124 -17.11 -14.91 -12.10
C LEU A 124 -16.45 -15.88 -11.11
N GLU A 125 -16.29 -17.14 -11.51
CA GLU A 125 -15.57 -18.15 -10.72
C GLU A 125 -14.10 -17.75 -10.53
N VAL A 126 -13.41 -17.43 -11.64
CA VAL A 126 -11.99 -17.08 -11.64
C VAL A 126 -11.72 -15.83 -10.79
N ARG A 127 -12.53 -14.78 -10.90
CA ARG A 127 -12.32 -13.56 -10.08
C ARG A 127 -12.53 -13.83 -8.58
N SER A 128 -13.47 -14.70 -8.22
CA SER A 128 -13.65 -15.12 -6.82
C SER A 128 -12.50 -15.99 -6.33
N ALA A 129 -11.99 -16.91 -7.15
CA ALA A 129 -10.85 -17.76 -6.79
C ALA A 129 -9.58 -16.92 -6.62
N TYR A 130 -9.28 -16.07 -7.60
CA TYR A 130 -8.10 -15.22 -7.62
C TYR A 130 -8.04 -14.30 -6.40
N SER A 131 -9.11 -13.56 -6.12
CA SER A 131 -9.16 -12.62 -4.99
C SER A 131 -9.02 -13.29 -3.61
N LYS A 132 -9.44 -14.56 -3.47
CA LYS A 132 -9.45 -15.27 -2.18
C LYS A 132 -8.22 -16.16 -1.95
N ARG A 133 -7.57 -16.63 -3.02
CA ARG A 133 -6.53 -17.67 -2.92
C ARG A 133 -5.19 -17.23 -3.48
N ASP A 134 -5.19 -16.56 -4.63
CA ASP A 134 -3.96 -16.30 -5.38
C ASP A 134 -3.45 -14.87 -5.21
N PHE A 135 -4.34 -13.92 -4.93
CA PHE A 135 -3.96 -12.53 -4.77
C PHE A 135 -3.24 -12.29 -3.44
N GLU A 136 -1.99 -11.80 -3.55
CA GLU A 136 -1.12 -11.57 -2.40
C GLU A 136 -1.46 -10.27 -1.66
N TRP A 137 -2.46 -10.31 -0.79
CA TRP A 137 -2.91 -9.15 -0.01
C TRP A 137 -1.79 -8.51 0.85
N ASP A 138 -0.93 -9.33 1.45
CA ASP A 138 0.19 -8.84 2.25
C ASP A 138 1.24 -8.11 1.41
N ASN A 139 1.47 -8.60 0.19
CA ASN A 139 2.39 -7.96 -0.74
C ASN A 139 1.81 -6.64 -1.26
N LEU A 140 0.51 -6.62 -1.60
CA LEU A 140 -0.20 -5.37 -1.95
C LEU A 140 -0.02 -4.32 -0.85
N LYS A 141 -0.21 -4.70 0.42
CA LYS A 141 -0.04 -3.79 1.56
C LYS A 141 1.40 -3.27 1.67
N LYS A 142 2.39 -4.16 1.56
CA LYS A 142 3.82 -3.78 1.59
C LYS A 142 4.17 -2.82 0.45
N LEU A 143 3.70 -3.10 -0.76
CA LEU A 143 3.92 -2.25 -1.94
C LEU A 143 3.24 -0.89 -1.79
N ALA A 144 2.02 -0.83 -1.27
CA ALA A 144 1.31 0.42 -1.04
C ALA A 144 2.09 1.36 -0.09
N PHE A 145 2.68 0.82 1.00
CA PHE A 145 3.54 1.60 1.89
C PHE A 145 4.81 2.06 1.19
N LYS A 146 5.52 1.12 0.55
CA LYS A 146 6.78 1.39 -0.15
C LYS A 146 6.61 2.49 -1.21
N MET A 147 5.55 2.43 -2.02
CA MET A 147 5.30 3.41 -3.07
C MET A 147 5.05 4.82 -2.52
N VAL A 148 4.35 4.95 -1.39
CA VAL A 148 4.12 6.26 -0.75
C VAL A 148 5.43 6.81 -0.18
N ASP A 149 6.20 5.98 0.53
CA ASP A 149 7.48 6.40 1.12
C ASP A 149 8.50 6.83 0.05
N GLU A 150 8.60 6.05 -1.04
CA GLU A 150 9.48 6.35 -2.17
C GLU A 150 9.02 7.60 -2.92
N SER A 151 7.71 7.76 -3.15
CA SER A 151 7.15 8.94 -3.81
C SER A 151 7.40 10.20 -2.99
N ASN A 152 7.17 10.17 -1.68
CA ASN A 152 7.43 11.30 -0.79
C ASN A 152 8.90 11.68 -0.78
N THR A 153 9.80 10.69 -0.68
CA THR A 153 11.24 10.91 -0.71
C THR A 153 11.69 11.53 -2.04
N ARG A 154 11.15 11.04 -3.16
CA ARG A 154 11.45 11.56 -4.49
C ARG A 154 11.00 13.00 -4.64
N LEU A 155 9.76 13.31 -4.27
CA LEU A 155 9.22 14.67 -4.36
C LEU A 155 10.03 15.68 -3.53
N MET A 156 10.46 15.30 -2.32
CA MET A 156 11.31 16.17 -1.50
C MET A 156 12.69 16.40 -2.13
N LYS A 157 13.29 15.38 -2.76
CA LYS A 157 14.57 15.51 -3.46
C LYS A 157 14.44 16.40 -4.69
N GLU A 158 13.39 16.20 -5.50
CA GLU A 158 13.11 17.01 -6.69
C GLU A 158 12.91 18.48 -6.31
N TYR A 159 12.09 18.76 -5.29
CA TYR A 159 11.86 20.12 -4.79
C TYR A 159 13.15 20.84 -4.37
N VAL A 160 13.99 20.20 -3.56
CA VAL A 160 15.26 20.80 -3.10
C VAL A 160 16.20 21.12 -4.27
N LEU A 161 16.27 20.24 -5.26
CA LEU A 161 17.10 20.43 -6.45
C LEU A 161 16.57 21.55 -7.34
N GLU A 162 15.25 21.71 -7.43
CA GLU A 162 14.63 22.79 -8.20
C GLU A 162 14.88 24.15 -7.55
N THR A 163 14.71 24.27 -6.23
CA THR A 163 14.91 25.54 -5.53
C THR A 163 16.38 25.97 -5.49
N SER A 164 17.32 25.03 -5.32
CA SER A 164 18.75 25.38 -5.31
C SER A 164 19.24 25.88 -6.68
N ARG A 165 18.65 25.40 -7.78
CA ARG A 165 18.96 25.87 -9.14
C ARG A 165 18.43 27.28 -9.41
N ILE A 166 17.43 27.74 -8.66
CA ILE A 166 16.87 29.08 -8.81
C ILE A 166 17.76 30.09 -8.07
N GLU A 167 18.25 29.74 -6.89
CA GLU A 167 19.17 30.58 -6.11
C GLU A 167 20.50 30.84 -6.86
N GLU A 168 21.06 29.84 -7.54
CA GLU A 168 22.29 30.00 -8.35
C GLU A 168 22.14 30.94 -9.56
N VAL A 169 20.92 31.13 -10.08
CA VAL A 169 20.66 31.99 -11.25
C VAL A 169 20.37 33.44 -10.83
N GLU A 170 19.94 33.67 -9.58
CA GLU A 170 19.68 35.01 -9.04
C GLU A 170 20.96 35.67 -8.49
N GLU A 171 21.99 34.92 -8.10
CA GLU A 171 23.29 35.47 -7.63
C GLU A 171 24.25 35.92 -8.75
N ASP A 172 23.97 35.57 -10.01
CA ASP A 172 24.78 35.93 -11.19
C ASP A 172 24.28 37.21 -11.91
N GLN A 173 23.44 38.03 -11.28
CA GLN A 173 23.01 39.37 -11.74
C GLN A 173 23.55 40.50 -10.85
#